data_AF-A0A0R3EGV3-F1
#
_entry.id   AF-A0A0R3EGV3-F1
#
_cell.length_a   1.000
_cell.length_b   1.000
_cell.length_c   1.000
_cell.angle_alpha   90.00
_cell.angle_beta   90.00
_cell.angle_gamma   90.00
#
_symmetry.space_group_name_H-M   'P 1'
#
loop_
_entity.id
_entity.type
_entity.pdbx_description
1 polymer ?
#
loop_
_entity_poly.entity_id
_entity_poly.type
_entity_poly.pdbx_seq_one_letter_code
_entity_poly.pdbx_strand_id
1 'polypeptide(L)'
;MDVRALSHAQWMALRNIGFGGELPSGQLDQSYRGQSTVRNVCAVDLALTSGMRLTEWSTLLDVEIPFSGGSGASLVLEACAKNGRRRRVYIPSSTVKAVELYRGTERKSLVRNVQDALRRKLPTLAVVTNVDQAAGKLAYRHKGLDRREKFALIPPEVRRLLVAVNEDGYIEPLSLFVGRGGRPPSQRRWHQYFEDANDRVATFANEAPTMPSAVTPHDLRHTFAVVLLRSLQRRAAELERSRRRTGVGTISEHIVHNPLLTLQRLLGHASPATTMVYLRYVDESDELIQRAFESWSDNTRDYAAYVLDELEAQSS
;
A
#
# COMPACT_ATOMS: atom_id res chain seq x y z
N MET A 1 21.90 -4.98 7.34
CA MET A 1 20.61 -5.03 6.62
C MET A 1 20.95 -4.83 5.17
N ASP A 2 20.67 -5.82 4.34
CA ASP A 2 20.89 -5.74 2.90
C ASP A 2 19.62 -5.15 2.27
N VAL A 3 19.73 -3.95 1.72
CA VAL A 3 18.60 -3.27 1.07
C VAL A 3 18.60 -3.70 -0.38
N ARG A 4 17.49 -4.28 -0.83
CA ARG A 4 17.28 -4.68 -2.22
C ARG A 4 16.15 -3.85 -2.80
N ALA A 5 16.46 -3.07 -3.83
CA ALA A 5 15.46 -2.37 -4.64
C ALA A 5 15.29 -3.14 -5.95
N LEU A 6 14.04 -3.35 -6.36
CA LEU A 6 13.76 -3.92 -7.68
C LEU A 6 14.12 -2.88 -8.76
N SER A 7 14.45 -3.35 -9.95
CA SER A 7 14.45 -2.59 -11.21
C SER A 7 13.05 -2.58 -11.84
N HIS A 8 12.79 -1.70 -12.82
CA HIS A 8 11.43 -1.56 -13.38
C HIS A 8 10.97 -2.84 -14.03
N ALA A 9 11.89 -3.43 -14.79
CA ALA A 9 11.65 -4.66 -15.50
C ALA A 9 11.38 -5.82 -14.51
N GLN A 10 12.12 -5.90 -13.40
CA GLN A 10 11.90 -6.90 -12.35
C GLN A 10 10.54 -6.71 -11.65
N TRP A 11 10.15 -5.45 -11.38
CA TRP A 11 8.84 -5.14 -10.82
C TRP A 11 7.72 -5.57 -11.77
N MET A 12 7.81 -5.19 -13.05
CA MET A 12 6.80 -5.53 -14.05
C MET A 12 6.69 -7.05 -14.24
N ALA A 13 7.81 -7.77 -14.25
CA ALA A 13 7.81 -9.23 -14.29
C ALA A 13 7.10 -9.84 -13.08
N LEU A 14 7.47 -9.43 -11.86
CA LEU A 14 6.81 -9.91 -10.64
C LEU A 14 5.31 -9.60 -10.62
N ARG A 15 4.95 -8.37 -10.97
CA ARG A 15 3.58 -7.88 -10.97
C ARG A 15 2.71 -8.61 -12.00
N ASN A 16 3.12 -8.60 -13.26
CA ASN A 16 2.29 -9.07 -14.36
C ASN A 16 2.38 -10.58 -14.55
N ILE A 17 3.59 -11.15 -14.52
CA ILE A 17 3.80 -12.58 -14.71
C ILE A 17 3.50 -13.30 -13.41
N GLY A 18 4.18 -12.91 -12.31
CA GLY A 18 4.06 -13.58 -11.02
C GLY A 18 2.67 -13.51 -10.40
N PHE A 19 2.16 -12.29 -10.16
CA PHE A 19 0.84 -12.10 -9.55
C PHE A 19 -0.32 -12.03 -10.54
N GLY A 20 -0.09 -11.41 -11.70
CA GLY A 20 -1.10 -11.15 -12.73
C GLY A 20 -1.45 -12.37 -13.59
N GLY A 21 -0.55 -13.34 -13.73
CA GLY A 21 -0.77 -14.50 -14.58
C GLY A 21 -0.55 -14.26 -16.07
N GLU A 22 0.16 -13.20 -16.43
CA GLU A 22 0.55 -12.96 -17.81
C GLU A 22 1.76 -13.85 -18.20
N LEU A 23 1.98 -13.98 -19.51
CA LEU A 23 3.22 -14.49 -20.10
C LEU A 23 4.23 -13.34 -20.26
N PRO A 24 5.53 -13.61 -20.47
CA PRO A 24 6.52 -12.57 -20.79
C PRO A 24 6.14 -11.70 -22.00
N SER A 25 5.35 -12.24 -22.93
CA SER A 25 4.80 -11.52 -24.08
C SER A 25 3.72 -10.48 -23.73
N GLY A 26 3.26 -10.43 -22.48
CA GLY A 26 2.15 -9.58 -22.02
C GLY A 26 0.76 -10.15 -22.33
N GLN A 27 0.68 -11.36 -22.91
CA GLN A 27 -0.59 -12.04 -23.13
C GLN A 27 -1.07 -12.77 -21.86
N LEU A 28 -2.38 -12.95 -21.73
CA LEU A 28 -2.95 -13.78 -20.67
C LEU A 28 -2.56 -15.25 -20.88
N ASP A 29 -1.99 -15.88 -19.86
CA ASP A 29 -1.70 -17.30 -19.86
C ASP A 29 -2.99 -18.10 -19.62
N GLN A 30 -3.53 -18.74 -20.66
CA GLN A 30 -4.75 -19.54 -20.57
C GLN A 30 -4.61 -20.77 -19.67
N SER A 31 -3.37 -21.24 -19.45
CA SER A 31 -3.08 -22.35 -18.56
C SER A 31 -3.01 -21.91 -17.09
N TYR A 32 -2.89 -20.60 -16.84
CA TYR A 32 -2.75 -20.09 -15.49
C TYR A 32 -4.02 -20.32 -14.67
N ARG A 33 -3.84 -21.05 -13.57
CA ARG A 33 -4.90 -21.37 -12.60
C ARG A 33 -4.81 -20.54 -11.32
N GLY A 34 -3.93 -19.52 -11.30
CA GLY A 34 -3.83 -18.61 -10.18
C GLY A 34 -5.15 -17.90 -9.95
N GLN A 35 -5.52 -17.81 -8.68
CA GLN A 35 -6.77 -17.17 -8.30
C GLN A 35 -6.50 -15.81 -7.70
N SER A 36 -7.51 -14.95 -7.83
CA SER A 36 -7.49 -13.63 -7.26
C SER A 36 -6.37 -12.72 -7.80
N THR A 37 -6.14 -12.75 -9.12
CA THR A 37 -5.07 -12.00 -9.78
C THR A 37 -5.24 -10.50 -9.60
N VAL A 38 -6.46 -9.99 -9.77
CA VAL A 38 -6.77 -8.56 -9.60
C VAL A 38 -6.52 -8.13 -8.16
N ARG A 39 -6.92 -8.95 -7.17
CA ARG A 39 -6.61 -8.69 -5.75
C ARG A 39 -5.11 -8.65 -5.50
N ASN A 40 -4.39 -9.65 -5.99
CA ASN A 40 -2.97 -9.82 -5.70
C ASN A 40 -2.14 -8.69 -6.31
N VAL A 41 -2.38 -8.37 -7.59
CA VAL A 41 -1.76 -7.25 -8.29
C VAL A 41 -2.07 -5.93 -7.57
N CYS A 42 -3.33 -5.69 -7.25
CA CYS A 42 -3.74 -4.50 -6.49
C CYS A 42 -3.03 -4.39 -5.13
N ALA A 43 -2.84 -5.52 -4.43
CA ALA A 43 -2.18 -5.54 -3.13
C ALA A 43 -0.68 -5.22 -3.21
N VAL A 44 0.02 -5.74 -4.22
CA VAL A 44 1.45 -5.44 -4.40
C VAL A 44 1.67 -4.05 -4.96
N ASP A 45 0.79 -3.56 -5.84
CA ASP A 45 0.79 -2.15 -6.27
C ASP A 45 0.69 -1.25 -5.06
N LEU A 46 -0.31 -1.48 -4.20
CA LEU A 46 -0.50 -0.73 -2.97
C LEU A 46 0.74 -0.80 -2.06
N ALA A 47 1.36 -1.97 -1.90
CA ALA A 47 2.56 -2.13 -1.08
C ALA A 47 3.73 -1.31 -1.62
N LEU A 48 3.97 -1.36 -2.94
CA LEU A 48 5.06 -0.66 -3.60
C LEU A 48 4.85 0.85 -3.64
N THR A 49 3.64 1.33 -3.88
CA THR A 49 3.37 2.77 -4.06
C THR A 49 3.18 3.55 -2.76
N SER A 50 3.03 2.86 -1.63
CA SER A 50 2.79 3.48 -0.32
C SER A 50 3.86 3.17 0.73
N GLY A 51 4.77 2.24 0.43
CA GLY A 51 5.81 1.78 1.34
C GLY A 51 5.29 1.12 2.62
N MET A 52 4.02 0.70 2.65
CA MET A 52 3.42 0.04 3.80
C MET A 52 4.07 -1.32 4.10
N ARG A 53 4.15 -1.69 5.37
CA ARG A 53 4.51 -3.06 5.77
C ARG A 53 3.37 -4.03 5.44
N LEU A 54 3.71 -5.31 5.28
CA LEU A 54 2.74 -6.39 5.05
C LEU A 54 1.52 -6.28 5.98
N THR A 55 1.74 -6.17 7.29
CA THR A 55 0.64 -6.06 8.27
C THR A 55 -0.24 -4.82 8.05
N GLU A 56 0.34 -3.70 7.62
CA GLU A 56 -0.35 -2.43 7.45
C GLU A 56 -1.28 -2.49 6.23
N TRP A 57 -0.77 -2.82 5.04
CA TRP A 57 -1.61 -2.85 3.83
C TRP A 57 -2.57 -4.05 3.81
N SER A 58 -2.18 -5.21 4.36
CA SER A 58 -3.04 -6.40 4.35
C SER A 58 -4.24 -6.31 5.29
N THR A 59 -4.27 -5.32 6.19
CA THR A 59 -5.34 -5.10 7.16
C THR A 59 -6.08 -3.78 6.97
N LEU A 60 -5.88 -3.09 5.83
CA LEU A 60 -6.70 -1.94 5.47
C LEU A 60 -8.17 -2.33 5.39
N LEU A 61 -9.02 -1.42 5.87
CA LEU A 61 -10.45 -1.50 5.71
C LEU A 61 -10.84 -0.84 4.39
N ASP A 62 -11.89 -1.36 3.76
CA ASP A 62 -12.42 -0.85 2.51
C ASP A 62 -12.83 0.63 2.64
N VAL A 63 -13.47 0.98 3.76
CA VAL A 63 -13.90 2.35 4.05
C VAL A 63 -12.76 3.35 4.26
N GLU A 64 -11.52 2.89 4.48
CA GLU A 64 -10.34 3.76 4.64
C GLU A 64 -9.84 4.33 3.29
N ILE A 65 -10.21 3.71 2.17
CA ILE A 65 -9.89 4.21 0.83
C ILE A 65 -11.20 4.66 0.18
N PRO A 66 -11.56 5.96 0.24
CA PRO A 66 -12.80 6.44 -0.36
C PRO A 66 -12.79 6.26 -1.87
N PHE A 67 -13.99 6.17 -2.47
CA PHE A 67 -14.15 6.36 -3.92
C PHE A 67 -13.83 7.83 -4.21
N SER A 68 -12.63 8.08 -4.72
CA SER A 68 -12.01 9.40 -4.68
C SER A 68 -12.24 10.19 -5.96
N GLY A 69 -13.11 9.71 -6.86
CA GLY A 69 -13.38 10.36 -8.15
C GLY A 69 -12.14 10.54 -9.01
N GLY A 70 -11.10 9.73 -8.78
CA GLY A 70 -9.82 9.82 -9.48
C GLY A 70 -8.69 10.54 -8.74
N SER A 71 -8.86 10.94 -7.47
CA SER A 71 -7.78 11.49 -6.64
C SER A 71 -7.08 10.42 -5.79
N GLY A 72 -5.89 10.70 -5.25
CA GLY A 72 -5.23 9.79 -4.30
C GLY A 72 -5.94 9.75 -2.93
N ALA A 73 -5.48 8.88 -2.03
CA ALA A 73 -6.05 8.74 -0.70
C ALA A 73 -4.97 8.88 0.39
N SER A 74 -5.25 9.68 1.41
CA SER A 74 -4.38 9.86 2.58
C SER A 74 -5.00 9.21 3.81
N LEU A 75 -4.26 8.32 4.46
CA LEU A 75 -4.72 7.61 5.66
C LEU A 75 -3.69 7.65 6.79
N VAL A 76 -4.17 7.40 8.00
CA VAL A 76 -3.34 7.35 9.21
C VAL A 76 -3.19 5.90 9.64
N LEU A 77 -1.95 5.44 9.75
CA LEU A 77 -1.59 4.13 10.28
C LEU A 77 -1.11 4.29 11.72
N GLU A 78 -1.61 3.45 12.63
CA GLU A 78 -1.15 3.44 14.03
C GLU A 78 -1.15 2.03 14.63
N ALA A 79 -2.30 1.46 15.00
CA ALA A 79 -2.40 0.16 15.64
C ALA A 79 -1.85 -0.99 14.77
N CYS A 80 -1.88 -0.84 13.44
CA CYS A 80 -1.32 -1.81 12.51
C CYS A 80 0.18 -1.58 12.21
N ALA A 81 0.72 -0.44 12.65
CA ALA A 81 2.11 -0.08 12.41
C ALA A 81 3.04 -0.77 13.42
N LYS A 82 4.28 -1.02 13.00
CA LYS A 82 5.31 -1.57 13.91
C LYS A 82 5.44 -0.67 15.14
N ASN A 83 5.26 -1.25 16.32
CA ASN A 83 5.27 -0.58 17.63
C ASN A 83 4.19 0.51 17.79
N GLY A 84 3.09 0.46 17.04
CA GLY A 84 2.00 1.42 17.21
C GLY A 84 2.33 2.84 16.76
N ARG A 85 3.36 3.04 15.94
CA ARG A 85 3.79 4.40 15.57
C ARG A 85 2.86 5.04 14.57
N ARG A 86 2.17 6.08 15.03
CA ARG A 86 1.30 6.92 14.20
C ARG A 86 2.07 7.57 13.06
N ARG A 87 1.66 7.33 11.82
CA ARG A 87 2.16 7.99 10.62
C ARG A 87 1.07 8.16 9.57
N ARG A 88 1.18 9.20 8.75
CA ARG A 88 0.33 9.36 7.56
C ARG A 88 0.97 8.68 6.36
N VAL A 89 0.15 8.07 5.51
CA VAL A 89 0.57 7.48 4.24
C VAL A 89 -0.35 7.97 3.15
N TYR A 90 0.24 8.25 2.00
CA TYR A 90 -0.48 8.59 0.78
C TYR A 90 -0.47 7.41 -0.18
N ILE A 91 -1.64 7.11 -0.72
CA ILE A 91 -1.89 6.14 -1.79
C ILE A 91 -2.14 6.95 -3.07
N PRO A 92 -1.34 6.78 -4.14
CA PRO A 92 -1.53 7.53 -5.37
C PRO A 92 -2.86 7.21 -6.07
N SER A 93 -3.37 8.15 -6.89
CA SER A 93 -4.64 7.98 -7.59
C SER A 93 -4.68 6.77 -8.52
N SER A 94 -3.57 6.46 -9.20
CA SER A 94 -3.43 5.25 -10.01
C SER A 94 -3.66 3.96 -9.20
N THR A 95 -3.15 3.90 -7.97
CA THR A 95 -3.32 2.77 -7.07
C THR A 95 -4.76 2.72 -6.53
N VAL A 96 -5.38 3.88 -6.25
CA VAL A 96 -6.80 3.94 -5.89
C VAL A 96 -7.68 3.40 -7.03
N LYS A 97 -7.38 3.74 -8.30
CA LYS A 97 -8.08 3.18 -9.46
C LYS A 97 -7.94 1.66 -9.55
N ALA A 98 -6.77 1.10 -9.25
CA ALA A 98 -6.57 -0.35 -9.18
C ALA A 98 -7.42 -0.99 -8.06
N VAL A 99 -7.54 -0.31 -6.91
CA VAL A 99 -8.44 -0.72 -5.82
C VAL A 99 -9.91 -0.67 -6.26
N GLU A 100 -10.33 0.37 -6.97
CA GLU A 100 -11.70 0.49 -7.50
C GLU A 100 -12.02 -0.61 -8.53
N LEU A 101 -11.08 -0.93 -9.42
CA LEU A 101 -11.23 -2.05 -10.35
C LEU A 101 -11.42 -3.37 -9.59
N TYR A 102 -10.59 -3.63 -8.57
CA TYR A 102 -10.72 -4.80 -7.72
C TYR A 102 -12.09 -4.86 -7.00
N ARG A 103 -12.55 -3.74 -6.43
CA ARG A 103 -13.86 -3.61 -5.78
C ARG A 103 -15.01 -3.93 -6.73
N GLY A 104 -14.97 -3.36 -7.93
CA GLY A 104 -16.02 -3.48 -8.94
C GLY A 104 -16.11 -4.87 -9.58
N THR A 105 -15.02 -5.65 -9.54
CA THR A 105 -14.91 -6.93 -10.25
C THR A 105 -14.80 -8.11 -9.28
N GLU A 106 -13.57 -8.56 -9.01
CA GLU A 106 -13.27 -9.79 -8.30
C GLU A 106 -13.81 -9.78 -6.86
N ARG A 107 -13.66 -8.66 -6.15
CA ARG A 107 -14.11 -8.55 -4.76
C ARG A 107 -15.61 -8.76 -4.62
N LYS A 108 -16.40 -8.06 -5.45
CA LYS A 108 -17.86 -8.17 -5.46
C LYS A 108 -18.33 -9.60 -5.73
N SER A 109 -17.71 -10.27 -6.69
CA SER A 109 -18.00 -11.67 -7.02
C SER A 109 -17.61 -12.62 -5.88
N LEU A 110 -16.44 -12.42 -5.26
CA LEU A 110 -15.99 -13.22 -4.12
C LEU A 110 -16.95 -13.09 -2.93
N VAL A 111 -17.31 -11.86 -2.54
CA VAL A 111 -18.21 -11.61 -1.39
C VAL A 111 -19.59 -12.21 -1.64
N ARG A 112 -20.12 -12.11 -2.86
CA ARG A 112 -21.38 -12.76 -3.25
C ARG A 112 -21.32 -14.29 -3.09
N ASN A 113 -20.24 -14.91 -3.55
CA ASN A 113 -20.09 -16.37 -3.53
C ASN A 113 -19.92 -16.96 -2.12
N VAL A 114 -19.52 -16.14 -1.14
CA VAL A 114 -19.22 -16.59 0.23
C VAL A 114 -20.28 -16.19 1.25
N GLN A 115 -21.44 -15.67 0.81
CA GLN A 115 -22.50 -15.19 1.71
C GLN A 115 -22.94 -16.24 2.73
N ASP A 116 -23.14 -17.50 2.32
CA ASP A 116 -23.55 -18.56 3.25
C ASP A 116 -22.48 -18.89 4.28
N ALA A 117 -21.21 -18.80 3.90
CA ALA A 117 -20.10 -18.95 4.84
C ALA A 117 -20.02 -17.77 5.83
N LEU A 118 -20.34 -16.55 5.37
CA LEU A 118 -20.39 -15.35 6.22
C LEU A 118 -21.57 -15.43 7.20
N ARG A 119 -22.76 -15.81 6.74
CA ARG A 119 -23.96 -15.98 7.60
C ARG A 119 -23.72 -16.96 8.73
N ARG A 120 -23.16 -18.14 8.43
CA ARG A 120 -22.79 -19.13 9.44
C ARG A 120 -21.77 -18.61 10.46
N LYS A 121 -20.88 -17.71 10.05
CA LYS A 121 -19.83 -17.15 10.91
C LYS A 121 -20.24 -15.87 11.62
N LEU A 122 -21.37 -15.25 11.26
CA LEU A 122 -21.81 -13.96 11.76
C LEU A 122 -21.74 -13.81 13.30
N PRO A 123 -22.10 -14.82 14.12
CA PRO A 123 -21.97 -14.71 15.58
C PRO A 123 -20.53 -14.50 16.08
N THR A 124 -19.52 -14.81 15.26
CA THR A 124 -18.09 -14.65 15.57
C THR A 124 -17.49 -13.37 14.99
N LEU A 125 -18.27 -12.57 14.25
CA LEU A 125 -17.82 -11.38 13.55
C LEU A 125 -18.14 -10.12 14.37
N ALA A 126 -17.46 -9.03 14.02
CA ALA A 126 -17.71 -7.71 14.59
C ALA A 126 -18.63 -6.94 13.64
N VAL A 127 -19.87 -6.67 14.07
CA VAL A 127 -20.88 -6.06 13.21
C VAL A 127 -20.81 -4.55 13.34
N VAL A 128 -20.56 -3.88 12.23
CA VAL A 128 -20.50 -2.42 12.13
C VAL A 128 -21.90 -1.85 12.28
N THR A 129 -22.02 -0.84 13.13
CA THR A 129 -23.27 -0.12 13.37
C THR A 129 -23.28 1.26 12.75
N ASN A 130 -22.12 1.91 12.64
CA ASN A 130 -21.98 3.20 11.98
C ASN A 130 -20.56 3.43 11.43
N VAL A 131 -20.46 4.07 10.27
CA VAL A 131 -19.21 4.51 9.66
C VAL A 131 -19.23 6.03 9.57
N ASP A 132 -18.36 6.69 10.31
CA ASP A 132 -18.16 8.13 10.25
C ASP A 132 -16.87 8.39 9.48
N GLN A 133 -16.98 8.44 8.15
CA GLN A 133 -15.83 8.55 7.25
C GLN A 133 -15.11 9.89 7.42
N ALA A 134 -15.85 10.98 7.61
CA ALA A 134 -15.29 12.32 7.83
C ALA A 134 -14.46 12.40 9.11
N ALA A 135 -14.93 11.80 10.21
CA ALA A 135 -14.17 11.75 11.46
C ALA A 135 -13.13 10.60 11.51
N GLY A 136 -13.12 9.72 10.50
CA GLY A 136 -12.29 8.52 10.45
C GLY A 136 -12.58 7.55 11.60
N LYS A 137 -13.85 7.39 11.96
CA LYS A 137 -14.30 6.56 13.10
C LYS A 137 -15.24 5.44 12.65
N LEU A 138 -15.15 4.33 13.37
CA LEU A 138 -16.05 3.19 13.22
C LEU A 138 -16.74 2.91 14.55
N ALA A 139 -18.05 2.69 14.51
CA ALA A 139 -18.79 2.08 15.59
C ALA A 139 -19.15 0.64 15.21
N TYR A 140 -18.91 -0.30 16.12
CA TYR A 140 -19.15 -1.72 15.88
C TYR A 140 -19.43 -2.48 17.18
N ARG A 141 -20.17 -3.58 17.06
CA ARG A 141 -20.45 -4.52 18.15
C ARG A 141 -19.56 -5.74 18.01
N HIS A 142 -18.81 -6.08 19.06
CA HIS A 142 -17.92 -7.23 19.10
C HIS A 142 -18.09 -7.95 20.44
N LYS A 143 -18.42 -9.26 20.41
CA LYS A 143 -18.66 -10.08 21.63
C LYS A 143 -19.64 -9.42 22.62
N GLY A 144 -20.73 -8.86 22.10
CA GLY A 144 -21.77 -8.20 22.91
C GLY A 144 -21.41 -6.80 23.43
N LEU A 145 -20.21 -6.30 23.15
CA LEU A 145 -19.77 -4.97 23.55
C LEU A 145 -19.80 -4.01 22.37
N ASP A 146 -20.40 -2.84 22.58
CA ASP A 146 -20.37 -1.74 21.62
C ASP A 146 -19.07 -0.95 21.77
N ARG A 147 -18.41 -0.69 20.65
CA ARG A 147 -17.14 0.05 20.57
C ARG A 147 -17.26 1.18 19.56
N ARG A 148 -16.55 2.28 19.81
CA ARG A 148 -16.39 3.40 18.88
C ARG A 148 -14.94 3.86 18.88
N GLU A 149 -14.23 3.63 17.78
CA GLU A 149 -12.79 3.81 17.69
C GLU A 149 -12.42 4.51 16.37
N LYS A 150 -11.30 5.24 16.34
CA LYS A 150 -10.73 5.75 15.08
C LYS A 150 -10.20 4.58 14.28
N PHE A 151 -10.30 4.59 12.94
CA PHE A 151 -9.80 3.51 12.08
C PHE A 151 -8.37 3.12 12.44
N ALA A 152 -7.49 4.12 12.58
CA ALA A 152 -6.07 3.95 12.91
C ALA A 152 -5.82 3.17 14.21
N LEU A 153 -6.74 3.22 15.18
CA LEU A 153 -6.61 2.61 16.49
C LEU A 153 -7.21 1.19 16.57
N ILE A 154 -8.00 0.78 15.57
CA ILE A 154 -8.60 -0.56 15.56
C ILE A 154 -7.48 -1.60 15.33
N PRO A 155 -7.28 -2.56 16.24
CA PRO A 155 -6.22 -3.54 16.12
C PRO A 155 -6.38 -4.47 14.90
N PRO A 156 -5.27 -4.96 14.31
CA PRO A 156 -5.29 -5.90 13.19
C PRO A 156 -6.24 -7.09 13.37
N GLU A 157 -6.28 -7.70 14.55
CA GLU A 157 -7.10 -8.86 14.86
C GLU A 157 -8.61 -8.55 14.83
N VAL A 158 -9.00 -7.33 15.20
CA VAL A 158 -10.39 -6.87 15.14
C VAL A 158 -10.74 -6.46 13.71
N ARG A 159 -9.84 -5.75 13.01
CA ARG A 159 -10.04 -5.32 11.61
C ARG A 159 -10.45 -6.46 10.68
N ARG A 160 -9.86 -7.64 10.88
CA ARG A 160 -10.14 -8.86 10.10
C ARG A 160 -11.52 -9.48 10.34
N LEU A 161 -12.23 -9.04 11.38
CA LEU A 161 -13.54 -9.55 11.79
C LEU A 161 -14.68 -8.58 11.49
N LEU A 162 -14.37 -7.34 11.11
CA LEU A 162 -15.37 -6.31 10.85
C LEU A 162 -16.19 -6.65 9.60
N VAL A 163 -17.51 -6.58 9.75
CA VAL A 163 -18.49 -6.72 8.66
C VAL A 163 -19.61 -5.71 8.82
N ALA A 164 -20.14 -5.22 7.71
CA ALA A 164 -21.42 -4.52 7.65
C ALA A 164 -22.51 -5.53 7.27
N VAL A 165 -23.71 -5.33 7.78
CA VAL A 165 -24.89 -6.11 7.40
C VAL A 165 -25.92 -5.12 6.88
N ASN A 166 -26.28 -5.26 5.61
CA ASN A 166 -27.30 -4.42 4.99
C ASN A 166 -28.69 -4.85 5.47
N GLU A 167 -29.71 -4.02 5.21
CA GLU A 167 -31.11 -4.29 5.57
C GLU A 167 -31.61 -5.64 5.02
N ASP A 168 -31.17 -6.02 3.81
CA ASP A 168 -31.49 -7.31 3.18
C ASP A 168 -30.73 -8.53 3.78
N GLY A 169 -29.96 -8.34 4.84
CA GLY A 169 -29.13 -9.38 5.46
C GLY A 169 -27.89 -9.77 4.65
N TYR A 170 -27.53 -8.98 3.63
CA TYR A 170 -26.28 -9.14 2.90
C TYR A 170 -25.09 -8.73 3.77
N ILE A 171 -24.08 -9.59 3.89
CA ILE A 171 -22.92 -9.38 4.77
C ILE A 171 -21.73 -8.93 3.93
N GLU A 172 -21.23 -7.73 4.23
CA GLU A 172 -20.11 -7.10 3.52
C GLU A 172 -18.88 -7.04 4.45
N PRO A 173 -17.80 -7.80 4.19
CA PRO A 173 -16.57 -7.68 4.95
C PRO A 173 -15.97 -6.28 4.83
N LEU A 174 -15.55 -5.67 5.94
CA LEU A 174 -14.89 -4.37 5.88
C LEU A 174 -13.41 -4.48 5.51
N SER A 175 -12.82 -5.67 5.47
CA SER A 175 -11.45 -5.82 4.98
C SER A 175 -11.39 -5.48 3.49
N LEU A 176 -10.40 -4.68 3.09
CA LEU A 176 -10.19 -4.32 1.70
C LEU A 176 -9.95 -5.58 0.86
N PHE A 177 -8.90 -6.34 1.20
CA PHE A 177 -8.57 -7.59 0.51
C PHE A 177 -9.33 -8.78 1.11
N VAL A 178 -10.16 -9.44 0.30
CA VAL A 178 -10.97 -10.57 0.71
C VAL A 178 -10.41 -11.88 0.11
N GLY A 179 -10.31 -12.92 0.95
CA GLY A 179 -9.95 -14.27 0.54
C GLY A 179 -11.19 -15.15 0.31
N ARG A 180 -10.98 -16.38 -0.17
CA ARG A 180 -12.05 -17.35 -0.51
C ARG A 180 -13.07 -17.64 0.60
N GLY A 181 -12.75 -17.35 1.87
CA GLY A 181 -13.64 -17.59 3.00
C GLY A 181 -14.39 -16.36 3.51
N GLY A 182 -14.37 -15.25 2.76
CA GLY A 182 -14.93 -13.96 3.18
C GLY A 182 -14.09 -13.21 4.22
N ARG A 183 -12.96 -13.77 4.64
CA ARG A 183 -11.97 -13.14 5.54
C ARG A 183 -10.73 -12.72 4.76
N PRO A 184 -9.99 -11.71 5.22
CA PRO A 184 -8.73 -11.32 4.60
C PRO A 184 -7.70 -12.44 4.70
N PRO A 185 -6.86 -12.63 3.66
CA PRO A 185 -5.73 -13.56 3.71
C PRO A 185 -4.85 -13.29 4.94
N SER A 186 -4.32 -14.34 5.56
CA SER A 186 -3.36 -14.18 6.65
C SER A 186 -2.00 -13.72 6.12
N GLN A 187 -1.13 -13.20 7.01
CA GLN A 187 0.26 -12.86 6.63
C GLN A 187 1.00 -14.07 6.03
N ARG A 188 0.85 -15.25 6.63
CA ARG A 188 1.39 -16.51 6.08
C ARG A 188 0.90 -16.76 4.65
N ARG A 189 -0.39 -16.51 4.39
CA ARG A 189 -0.96 -16.69 3.05
C ARG A 189 -0.43 -15.65 2.05
N TRP A 190 -0.18 -14.43 2.48
CA TRP A 190 0.50 -13.44 1.65
C TRP A 190 1.94 -13.85 1.31
N HIS A 191 2.71 -14.36 2.27
CA HIS A 191 4.04 -14.91 1.98
C HIS A 191 3.98 -16.03 0.94
N GLN A 192 3.01 -16.94 1.04
CA GLN A 192 2.78 -17.96 0.02
C GLN A 192 2.47 -17.37 -1.36
N TYR A 193 1.67 -16.30 -1.44
CA TYR A 193 1.43 -15.64 -2.74
C TYR A 193 2.69 -15.03 -3.33
N PHE A 194 3.61 -14.54 -2.49
CA PHE A 194 4.92 -14.09 -2.97
C PHE A 194 5.76 -15.28 -3.44
N GLU A 195 5.80 -16.39 -2.70
CA GLU A 195 6.48 -17.64 -3.12
C GLU A 195 5.95 -18.11 -4.48
N ASP A 196 4.63 -18.30 -4.59
CA ASP A 196 3.95 -18.71 -5.83
C ASP A 196 4.28 -17.78 -7.01
N ALA A 197 4.32 -16.46 -6.76
CA ALA A 197 4.64 -15.46 -7.78
C ALA A 197 6.12 -15.52 -8.20
N ASN A 198 7.05 -15.70 -7.25
CA ASN A 198 8.47 -15.83 -7.56
C ASN A 198 8.75 -17.12 -8.33
N ASP A 199 8.17 -18.25 -7.90
CA ASP A 199 8.31 -19.54 -8.58
C ASP A 199 7.82 -19.42 -10.02
N ARG A 200 6.70 -18.72 -10.24
CA ARG A 200 6.19 -18.45 -11.59
C ARG A 200 7.12 -17.56 -12.41
N VAL A 201 7.67 -16.47 -11.87
CA VAL A 201 8.63 -15.67 -12.65
C VAL A 201 9.88 -16.50 -12.99
N ALA A 202 10.31 -17.36 -12.07
CA ALA A 202 11.46 -18.24 -12.28
C ALA A 202 11.24 -19.25 -13.43
N THR A 203 10.00 -19.70 -13.70
CA THR A 203 9.74 -20.54 -14.89
C THR A 203 10.01 -19.82 -16.21
N PHE A 204 10.07 -18.48 -16.20
CA PHE A 204 10.36 -17.63 -17.36
C PHE A 204 11.70 -16.88 -17.24
N ALA A 205 12.65 -17.36 -16.42
CA ALA A 205 13.88 -16.62 -16.11
C ALA A 205 14.75 -16.27 -17.34
N ASN A 206 14.59 -16.98 -18.47
CA ASN A 206 15.29 -16.70 -19.72
C ASN A 206 14.63 -15.58 -20.55
N GLU A 207 13.38 -15.24 -20.26
CA GLU A 207 12.54 -14.30 -21.03
C GLU A 207 12.12 -13.09 -20.21
N ALA A 208 12.15 -13.20 -18.88
CA ALA A 208 11.76 -12.18 -17.94
C ALA A 208 12.86 -11.93 -16.90
N PRO A 209 13.11 -10.66 -16.53
CA PRO A 209 14.11 -10.32 -15.53
C PRO A 209 13.69 -10.84 -14.15
N THR A 210 14.64 -11.51 -13.48
CA THR A 210 14.48 -12.04 -12.13
C THR A 210 15.41 -11.33 -11.15
N MET A 211 15.10 -11.48 -9.86
CA MET A 211 16.07 -11.18 -8.79
C MET A 211 16.87 -12.45 -8.48
N PRO A 212 18.15 -12.34 -8.08
CA PRO A 212 18.95 -13.51 -7.67
C PRO A 212 18.36 -14.30 -6.50
N SER A 213 17.51 -13.66 -5.71
CA SER A 213 16.80 -14.30 -4.60
C SER A 213 15.36 -13.80 -4.57
N ALA A 214 14.44 -14.64 -4.09
CA ALA A 214 13.01 -14.36 -4.09
C ALA A 214 12.68 -12.96 -3.54
N VAL A 215 11.79 -12.27 -4.24
CA VAL A 215 11.23 -10.99 -3.82
C VAL A 215 10.27 -11.22 -2.67
N THR A 216 10.37 -10.38 -1.65
CA THR A 216 9.55 -10.39 -0.44
C THR A 216 8.77 -9.08 -0.30
N PRO A 217 7.75 -9.02 0.58
CA PRO A 217 7.08 -7.76 0.88
C PRO A 217 8.02 -6.65 1.38
N HIS A 218 9.16 -7.02 1.97
CA HIS A 218 10.14 -6.06 2.48
C HIS A 218 10.89 -5.36 1.35
N ASP A 219 11.15 -6.06 0.23
CA ASP A 219 11.84 -5.49 -0.93
C ASP A 219 10.97 -4.44 -1.65
N LEU A 220 9.64 -4.63 -1.67
CA LEU A 220 8.72 -3.60 -2.19
C LEU A 220 8.81 -2.30 -1.36
N ARG A 221 8.88 -2.43 -0.03
CA ARG A 221 9.06 -1.29 0.88
C ARG A 221 10.43 -0.63 0.71
N HIS A 222 11.49 -1.41 0.48
CA HIS A 222 12.81 -0.89 0.19
C HIS A 222 12.85 -0.15 -1.14
N THR A 223 12.25 -0.72 -2.17
CA THR A 223 12.11 -0.11 -3.50
C THR A 223 11.39 1.24 -3.39
N PHE A 224 10.24 1.28 -2.70
CA PHE A 224 9.55 2.54 -2.39
C PHE A 224 10.47 3.57 -1.73
N ALA A 225 11.20 3.15 -0.70
CA ALA A 225 12.03 4.06 0.08
C ALA A 225 13.17 4.67 -0.73
N VAL A 226 13.85 3.85 -1.56
CA VAL A 226 14.94 4.30 -2.43
C VAL A 226 14.43 5.28 -3.49
N VAL A 227 13.34 4.94 -4.17
CA VAL A 227 12.72 5.75 -5.22
C VAL A 227 12.19 7.07 -4.67
N LEU A 228 11.49 7.02 -3.54
CA LEU A 228 11.00 8.23 -2.90
C LEU A 228 12.15 9.11 -2.41
N LEU A 229 13.22 8.53 -1.86
CA LEU A 229 14.39 9.31 -1.44
C LEU A 229 15.00 10.06 -2.61
N ARG A 230 15.16 9.42 -3.76
CA ARG A 230 15.67 10.06 -4.98
C ARG A 230 14.78 11.21 -5.43
N SER A 231 13.46 10.98 -5.44
CA SER A 231 12.46 11.99 -5.79
C SER A 231 12.56 13.21 -4.88
N LEU A 232 12.61 13.00 -3.56
CA LEU A 232 12.75 14.05 -2.56
C LEU A 232 14.08 14.80 -2.69
N GLN A 233 15.19 14.11 -2.96
CA GLN A 233 16.50 14.73 -3.18
C GLN A 233 16.53 15.59 -4.45
N ARG A 234 15.99 15.09 -5.56
CA ARG A 234 15.84 15.88 -6.81
C ARG A 234 15.05 17.16 -6.54
N ARG A 235 13.92 17.03 -5.83
CA ARG A 235 13.07 18.17 -5.48
C ARG A 235 13.76 19.17 -4.55
N ALA A 236 14.46 18.70 -3.53
CA ALA A 236 15.25 19.58 -2.65
C ALA A 236 16.32 20.35 -3.44
N ALA A 237 17.02 19.68 -4.36
CA ALA A 237 18.02 20.33 -5.21
C ALA A 237 17.40 21.36 -6.19
N GLU A 238 16.18 21.15 -6.68
CA GLU A 238 15.44 22.13 -7.50
C GLU A 238 15.02 23.36 -6.69
N LEU A 239 14.55 23.15 -5.45
CA LEU A 239 14.20 24.23 -4.53
C LEU A 239 15.45 25.06 -4.21
N GLU A 240 16.58 24.41 -3.92
CA GLU A 240 17.85 25.11 -3.68
C GLU A 240 18.33 25.91 -4.90
N ARG A 241 18.18 25.38 -6.12
CA ARG A 241 18.53 26.09 -7.35
C ARG A 241 17.63 27.29 -7.64
N SER A 242 16.35 27.21 -7.30
CA SER A 242 15.36 28.27 -7.55
C SER A 242 15.35 29.38 -6.48
N ARG A 243 16.04 29.19 -5.35
CA ARG A 243 16.20 30.20 -4.30
C ARG A 243 16.97 31.42 -4.82
N ARG A 244 16.41 32.61 -4.59
CA ARG A 244 17.14 33.88 -4.78
C ARG A 244 18.29 33.92 -3.76
N ARG A 245 19.51 34.27 -4.21
CA ARG A 245 20.74 34.33 -3.38
C ARG A 245 20.70 35.41 -2.27
N THR A 246 19.54 36.01 -2.02
CA THR A 246 19.31 37.08 -1.04
C THR A 246 18.58 36.48 0.16
N GLY A 247 19.34 36.07 1.18
CA GLY A 247 18.83 35.57 2.45
C GLY A 247 19.39 34.20 2.83
N VAL A 248 19.66 34.01 4.13
CA VAL A 248 19.96 32.70 4.71
C VAL A 248 18.60 31.99 4.84
N GLY A 249 18.39 30.88 4.12
CA GLY A 249 17.19 30.06 4.29
C GLY A 249 17.01 29.70 5.77
N THR A 250 15.80 29.79 6.29
CA THR A 250 15.59 29.54 7.72
C THR A 250 15.93 28.08 8.05
N ILE A 251 16.48 27.82 9.25
CA ILE A 251 16.77 26.45 9.72
C ILE A 251 15.50 25.57 9.61
N SER A 252 14.33 26.15 9.85
CA SER A 252 13.03 25.52 9.69
C SER A 252 12.79 25.00 8.26
N GLU A 253 13.05 25.79 7.23
CA GLU A 253 12.92 25.34 5.83
C GLU A 253 13.87 24.17 5.52
N HIS A 254 15.11 24.24 5.99
CA HIS A 254 16.09 23.16 5.78
C HIS A 254 15.67 21.85 6.45
N ILE A 255 14.92 21.90 7.55
CA ILE A 255 14.37 20.73 8.24
C ILE A 255 13.13 20.20 7.53
N VAL A 256 12.22 21.07 7.09
CA VAL A 256 10.97 20.70 6.40
C VAL A 256 11.27 20.03 5.06
N HIS A 257 12.21 20.57 4.29
CA HIS A 257 12.59 20.02 2.98
C HIS A 257 13.68 18.95 3.06
N ASN A 258 14.05 18.48 4.26
CA ASN A 258 15.08 17.45 4.40
C ASN A 258 14.57 16.09 3.88
N PRO A 259 15.14 15.55 2.78
CA PRO A 259 14.65 14.31 2.17
C PRO A 259 14.66 13.11 3.12
N LEU A 260 15.69 13.01 3.98
CA LEU A 260 15.83 11.90 4.92
C LEU A 260 14.85 11.98 6.07
N LEU A 261 14.60 13.17 6.63
CA LEU A 261 13.62 13.34 7.71
C LEU A 261 12.20 13.09 7.19
N THR A 262 11.88 13.58 5.99
CA THR A 262 10.61 13.31 5.31
C THR A 262 10.41 11.81 5.11
N LEU A 263 11.41 11.11 4.54
CA LEU A 263 11.34 9.67 4.36
C LEU A 263 11.26 8.91 5.70
N GLN A 264 11.99 9.34 6.73
CA GLN A 264 11.95 8.73 8.05
C GLN A 264 10.54 8.79 8.66
N ARG A 265 9.88 9.96 8.59
CA ARG A 265 8.50 10.17 9.06
C ARG A 265 7.54 9.30 8.29
N LEU A 266 7.63 9.33 6.95
CA LEU A 266 6.79 8.52 6.09
C LEU A 266 6.98 7.03 6.37
N LEU A 267 8.18 6.53 6.60
CA LEU A 267 8.40 5.12 6.90
C LEU A 267 8.12 4.74 8.37
N GLY A 268 7.95 5.72 9.28
CA GLY A 268 7.79 5.47 10.72
C GLY A 268 9.04 4.88 11.37
N HIS A 269 10.22 5.29 10.91
CA HIS A 269 11.50 4.83 11.45
C HIS A 269 11.85 5.55 12.77
N ALA A 270 12.24 4.78 13.79
CA ALA A 270 12.62 5.34 15.10
C ALA A 270 13.91 6.14 15.03
N SER A 271 14.85 5.60 14.26
CA SER A 271 16.22 6.08 14.21
C SER A 271 16.52 6.54 12.79
N PRO A 272 17.12 7.73 12.63
CA PRO A 272 17.64 8.18 11.34
C PRO A 272 18.61 7.16 10.73
N ALA A 273 19.37 6.42 11.55
CA ALA A 273 20.30 5.39 11.08
C ALA A 273 19.62 4.31 10.25
N THR A 274 18.36 3.95 10.55
CA THR A 274 17.59 3.00 9.75
C THR A 274 17.25 3.56 8.37
N THR A 275 17.04 4.88 8.26
CA THR A 275 16.74 5.55 6.99
C THR A 275 18.02 5.85 6.19
N MET A 276 19.13 6.18 6.86
CA MET A 276 20.41 6.46 6.21
C MET A 276 20.95 5.28 5.41
N VAL A 277 20.54 4.04 5.72
CA VAL A 277 20.91 2.85 4.92
C VAL A 277 20.54 3.05 3.44
N TYR A 278 19.43 3.73 3.13
CA TYR A 278 18.99 3.96 1.76
C TYR A 278 19.90 4.89 0.94
N LEU A 279 20.68 5.76 1.57
CA LEU A 279 21.56 6.70 0.87
C LEU A 279 22.55 5.99 -0.05
N ARG A 280 22.99 4.79 0.33
CA ARG A 280 23.94 3.99 -0.44
C ARG A 280 23.35 3.42 -1.73
N TYR A 281 22.02 3.45 -1.87
CA TYR A 281 21.29 2.80 -2.97
C TYR A 281 20.50 3.79 -3.82
N VAL A 282 20.54 5.09 -3.50
CA VAL A 282 19.79 6.11 -4.27
C VAL A 282 20.32 6.23 -5.69
N ASP A 283 21.64 6.23 -5.84
CA ASP A 283 22.30 6.34 -7.15
C ASP A 283 22.08 5.09 -8.02
N GLU A 284 21.84 3.94 -7.38
CA GLU A 284 21.55 2.66 -8.05
C GLU A 284 20.08 2.51 -8.46
N SER A 285 19.21 3.44 -8.08
CA SER A 285 17.80 3.34 -8.42
C SER A 285 17.56 3.44 -9.94
N ASP A 286 16.74 2.54 -10.46
CA ASP A 286 16.39 2.48 -11.87
C ASP A 286 15.56 3.70 -12.28
N GLU A 287 15.99 4.42 -13.31
CA GLU A 287 15.25 5.59 -13.84
C GLU A 287 13.85 5.23 -14.33
N LEU A 288 13.64 4.02 -14.84
CA LEU A 288 12.32 3.58 -15.31
C LEU A 288 11.38 3.35 -14.13
N ILE A 289 11.85 2.86 -12.98
CA ILE A 289 11.00 2.83 -11.78
C ILE A 289 10.73 4.23 -11.30
N GLN A 290 11.75 5.09 -11.31
CA GLN A 290 11.58 6.48 -10.93
C GLN A 290 10.48 7.15 -11.76
N ARG A 291 10.51 7.00 -13.09
CA ARG A 291 9.45 7.48 -13.99
C ARG A 291 8.12 6.79 -13.77
N ALA A 292 8.11 5.48 -13.53
CA ALA A 292 6.87 4.74 -13.24
C ALA A 292 6.24 5.23 -11.93
N PHE A 293 7.04 5.48 -10.91
CA PHE A 293 6.62 6.02 -9.62
C PHE A 293 6.06 7.44 -9.76
N GLU A 294 6.75 8.30 -10.52
CA GLU A 294 6.25 9.62 -10.92
C GLU A 294 4.95 9.50 -11.73
N SER A 295 4.81 8.52 -12.63
CA SER A 295 3.58 8.29 -13.40
C SER A 295 2.43 7.70 -12.57
N TRP A 296 2.73 7.04 -11.45
CA TRP A 296 1.72 6.57 -10.51
C TRP A 296 1.14 7.71 -9.68
N SER A 297 1.88 8.81 -9.54
CA SER A 297 1.38 10.04 -8.94
C SER A 297 0.27 10.67 -9.78
N ASP A 298 -0.44 11.63 -9.20
CA ASP A 298 -1.65 12.17 -9.84
C ASP A 298 -1.29 12.83 -11.19
N ASN A 299 -2.18 12.78 -12.18
CA ASN A 299 -1.92 13.38 -13.53
C ASN A 299 -1.60 14.89 -13.46
N THR A 300 -1.78 15.52 -12.30
CA THR A 300 -1.51 16.93 -12.03
C THR A 300 -0.45 17.18 -10.95
N ARG A 301 0.02 16.17 -10.20
CA ARG A 301 0.95 16.35 -9.06
C ARG A 301 1.87 15.15 -8.82
N ASP A 302 3.18 15.42 -8.80
CA ASP A 302 4.21 14.50 -8.34
C ASP A 302 4.00 14.08 -6.88
N TYR A 303 4.27 12.80 -6.56
CA TYR A 303 4.13 12.22 -5.22
C TYR A 303 5.00 12.95 -4.20
N ALA A 304 6.24 13.30 -4.57
CA ALA A 304 7.14 14.02 -3.67
C ALA A 304 6.62 15.44 -3.37
N ALA A 305 6.04 16.12 -4.35
CA ALA A 305 5.40 17.42 -4.15
C ALA A 305 4.20 17.31 -3.20
N TYR A 306 3.30 16.36 -3.42
CA TYR A 306 2.15 16.13 -2.53
C TYR A 306 2.59 15.87 -1.08
N VAL A 307 3.60 15.02 -0.89
CA VAL A 307 4.15 14.70 0.44
C VAL A 307 4.69 15.94 1.13
N LEU A 308 5.38 16.82 0.41
CA LEU A 308 5.93 18.06 0.97
C LEU A 308 4.81 19.05 1.31
N ASP A 309 3.84 19.26 0.43
CA ASP A 309 2.67 20.12 0.68
C ASP A 309 1.90 19.67 1.93
N GLU A 310 1.71 18.35 2.10
CA GLU A 310 1.02 17.77 3.25
C GLU A 310 1.82 17.94 4.56
N LEU A 311 3.16 17.98 4.49
CA LEU A 311 4.02 18.27 5.64
C LEU A 311 4.02 19.76 6.01
N GLU A 312 3.96 20.64 5.00
CA GLU A 312 3.85 22.10 5.19
C GLU A 312 2.50 22.46 5.83
N ALA A 313 1.41 21.86 5.36
CA ALA A 313 0.07 22.02 5.92
C ALA A 313 -0.05 21.52 7.37
N GLN A 314 0.84 20.63 7.82
CA GLN A 314 0.89 20.14 9.21
C GLN A 314 1.80 20.99 10.12
N SER A 315 2.65 21.84 9.54
CA SER A 315 3.60 22.70 10.26
C SER A 315 3.10 24.15 10.38
N SER A 316 2.00 24.48 9.69
CA SER A 316 1.27 25.76 9.75
C SER A 316 0.12 25.69 10.75
#